data_AF-A0ABD1R9R0-F1
#
_entry.id   AF-A0ABD1R9R0-F1
#
_cell.length_a   1.000
_cell.length_b   1.000
_cell.length_c   1.000
_cell.angle_alpha   90.00
_cell.angle_beta   90.00
_cell.angle_gamma   90.00
#
_symmetry.space_group_name_H-M   'P 1'
#
loop_
_entity.id
_entity.type
_entity.pdbx_description
1 polymer ?
#
loop_
_entity_poly.entity_id
_entity_poly.type
_entity_poly.pdbx_seq_one_letter_code
_entity_poly.pdbx_strand_id
1 'polypeptide(L)'
;MPMMNTYLTNVWKLSLTNAAGIVNIWEGSSKILPIALAYLSDTLMSIYPIHLMSTIVYTIGLGLLAMSTPSVLSKFTGTCSDNQPECIGRTQRIMFFTSLALMAVGISGAKFLKTELQLKKMKIHPKLPDSDILSNIAFTIGALGCTIFSGVIKP
;
A
#
# COMPACT_ATOMS: atom_id res chain seq x y z
N MET A 1 -0.46 9.61 -1.34
CA MET A 1 -0.84 9.20 0.03
C MET A 1 -0.43 10.28 1.06
N PRO A 2 -0.94 11.52 0.99
CA PRO A 2 -0.56 12.56 1.95
C PRO A 2 -1.09 12.28 3.36
N MET A 3 -2.28 11.67 3.47
CA MET A 3 -2.93 11.41 4.77
C MET A 3 -2.10 10.50 5.69
N MET A 4 -1.41 9.51 5.13
CA MET A 4 -0.56 8.59 5.90
C MET A 4 0.68 9.30 6.48
N ASN A 5 1.32 10.16 5.69
CA ASN A 5 2.44 10.97 6.17
C ASN A 5 1.98 11.91 7.30
N THR A 6 0.88 12.63 7.09
CA THR A 6 0.33 13.56 8.10
C THR A 6 -0.07 12.82 9.38
N TYR A 7 -0.59 11.60 9.29
CA TYR A 7 -0.92 10.77 10.46
C TYR A 7 0.32 10.36 11.24
N LEU A 8 1.35 9.85 10.57
CA LEU A 8 2.60 9.43 11.20
C LEU A 8 3.36 10.60 11.85
N THR A 9 3.33 11.78 11.24
CA THR A 9 4.00 12.97 11.80
C THR A 9 3.22 13.60 12.94
N ASN A 10 1.88 13.71 12.86
CA ASN A 10 1.09 14.40 13.88
C ASN A 10 0.70 13.50 15.06
N VAL A 11 0.36 12.22 14.81
CA VAL A 11 -0.13 11.30 15.85
C VAL A 11 1.01 10.49 16.46
N TRP A 12 1.91 9.96 15.64
CA TRP A 12 3.04 9.16 16.14
C TRP A 12 4.28 9.99 16.46
N LYS A 13 4.27 11.30 16.17
CA LYS A 13 5.41 12.22 16.34
C LYS A 13 6.73 11.68 15.74
N LEU A 14 6.64 10.95 14.62
CA LEU A 14 7.83 10.54 13.87
C LEU A 14 8.38 11.71 13.05
N SER A 15 9.70 11.70 12.80
CA SER A 15 10.32 12.60 11.84
C SER A 15 9.75 12.37 10.43
N LEU A 16 9.64 13.44 9.64
CA LEU A 16 9.12 13.36 8.26
C LEU A 16 9.91 12.36 7.41
N THR A 17 11.22 12.28 7.59
CA THR A 17 12.10 11.33 6.91
C THR A 17 11.73 9.88 7.20
N ASN A 18 11.47 9.55 8.47
CA ASN A 18 11.11 8.19 8.87
C ASN A 18 9.69 7.83 8.41
N ALA A 19 8.75 8.77 8.49
CA ALA A 19 7.39 8.60 7.98
C ALA A 19 7.38 8.34 6.47
N ALA A 20 8.14 9.12 5.70
CA ALA A 20 8.29 8.93 4.26
C ALA A 20 8.92 7.57 3.92
N GLY A 21 9.89 7.11 4.71
CA GLY A 21 10.48 5.78 4.56
C GLY A 21 9.45 4.65 4.64
N ILE A 22 8.58 4.69 5.67
CA ILE A 22 7.50 3.69 5.84
C ILE A 22 6.53 3.72 4.65
N VAL A 23 6.11 4.91 4.22
CA VAL A 23 5.18 5.06 3.08
C VAL A 23 5.81 4.62 1.77
N ASN A 24 7.11 4.81 1.57
CA ASN A 24 7.81 4.35 0.37
C ASN A 24 7.92 2.83 0.31
N ILE A 25 8.23 2.18 1.43
CA ILE A 25 8.27 0.70 1.52
C ILE A 25 6.88 0.13 1.22
N TRP A 26 5.85 0.73 1.81
CA TRP A 26 4.45 0.41 1.57
C TRP A 26 4.04 0.56 0.09
N GLU A 27 4.39 1.68 -0.52
CA GLU A 27 4.10 1.95 -1.93
C GLU A 27 4.82 0.92 -2.82
N GLY A 28 6.07 0.60 -2.50
CA GLY A 28 6.86 -0.43 -3.17
C GLY A 28 6.21 -1.80 -3.10
N SER A 29 5.80 -2.25 -1.91
CA SER A 29 5.14 -3.55 -1.74
C SER A 29 3.83 -3.61 -2.54
N SER A 30 3.04 -2.54 -2.54
CA SER A 30 1.78 -2.47 -3.30
C SER A 30 1.95 -2.60 -4.82
N LYS A 31 3.17 -2.38 -5.35
CA LYS A 31 3.52 -2.54 -6.77
C LYS A 31 4.08 -3.93 -7.09
N ILE A 32 4.72 -4.60 -6.14
CA ILE A 32 5.29 -5.94 -6.32
C ILE A 32 4.22 -7.02 -6.15
N LEU A 33 3.34 -6.87 -5.16
CA LEU A 33 2.27 -7.84 -4.85
C LEU A 33 1.34 -8.18 -6.04
N PRO A 34 0.91 -7.24 -6.90
CA PRO A 34 0.09 -7.56 -8.06
C PRO A 34 0.76 -8.54 -9.03
N ILE A 35 2.09 -8.52 -9.15
CA ILE A 35 2.86 -9.43 -10.02
C ILE A 35 2.79 -10.86 -9.46
N ALA A 36 2.94 -11.01 -8.14
CA ALA A 36 2.77 -12.30 -7.47
C ALA A 36 1.34 -12.83 -7.59
N LEU A 37 0.33 -11.96 -7.48
CA LEU A 37 -1.08 -12.33 -7.68
C LEU A 37 -1.38 -12.74 -9.13
N ALA A 38 -0.70 -12.15 -10.11
CA ALA A 38 -0.81 -12.58 -11.51
C ALA A 38 -0.35 -14.02 -11.69
N TYR A 39 0.84 -14.35 -11.18
CA TYR A 39 1.35 -15.72 -11.19
C TYR A 39 0.41 -16.72 -10.49
N LEU A 40 -0.13 -16.35 -9.33
CA LEU A 40 -1.14 -17.16 -8.62
C LEU A 40 -2.42 -17.36 -9.44
N SER A 41 -2.89 -16.31 -10.13
CA SER A 41 -4.10 -16.38 -10.94
C SER A 41 -3.98 -17.30 -12.15
N ASP A 42 -2.77 -17.39 -12.74
CA ASP A 42 -2.49 -18.28 -13.86
C ASP A 42 -2.58 -19.76 -13.45
N THR A 43 -2.23 -20.06 -12.19
CA THR A 43 -2.30 -21.43 -11.64
C THR A 43 -3.71 -21.84 -11.19
N LEU A 44 -4.57 -20.89 -10.81
CA LEU A 44 -5.89 -21.15 -10.19
C LEU A 44 -7.09 -20.85 -11.11
N MET A 45 -6.85 -20.46 -12.37
CA MET A 45 -7.81 -20.32 -13.48
C MET A 45 -9.06 -19.43 -13.24
N SER A 46 -9.19 -18.73 -12.11
CA SER A 46 -10.38 -17.91 -11.80
C SER A 46 -10.05 -16.59 -11.10
N ILE A 47 -10.42 -15.49 -11.76
CA ILE A 47 -10.17 -14.09 -11.32
C ILE A 47 -11.18 -13.65 -10.24
N TYR A 48 -12.39 -14.22 -10.26
CA TYR A 48 -13.50 -13.85 -9.38
C TYR A 48 -13.21 -14.08 -7.87
N PRO A 49 -12.71 -15.26 -7.43
CA PRO A 49 -12.43 -15.50 -6.02
C PRO A 49 -11.26 -14.66 -5.49
N ILE A 50 -10.23 -14.39 -6.31
CA ILE A 50 -9.08 -13.56 -5.93
C ILE A 50 -9.54 -12.13 -5.62
N HIS A 51 -10.43 -11.58 -6.45
CA HIS A 51 -10.98 -10.25 -6.22
C HIS A 51 -11.82 -10.17 -4.93
N LEU A 52 -12.68 -11.16 -4.70
CA LEU A 52 -13.55 -11.20 -3.53
C LEU A 52 -12.75 -11.35 -2.23
N MET A 53 -11.74 -12.22 -2.21
CA MET A 53 -10.86 -12.35 -1.05
C MET A 53 -10.07 -11.05 -0.79
N SER A 54 -9.62 -10.37 -1.85
CA SER A 54 -8.89 -9.11 -1.73
C SER A 54 -9.72 -8.00 -1.06
N THR A 55 -11.00 -7.88 -1.39
CA THR A 55 -11.89 -6.87 -0.78
C THR A 55 -12.24 -7.20 0.67
N ILE A 56 -12.40 -8.47 1.01
CA ILE A 56 -12.59 -8.91 2.40
C ILE A 56 -11.34 -8.57 3.23
N VAL A 57 -10.15 -8.95 2.74
CA VAL A 57 -8.87 -8.67 3.41
C VAL A 57 -8.63 -7.16 3.56
N TYR A 58 -8.97 -6.37 2.54
CA TYR A 58 -8.90 -4.91 2.61
C TYR A 58 -9.80 -4.33 3.71
N THR A 59 -11.03 -4.84 3.82
CA THR A 59 -12.00 -4.40 4.83
C THR A 59 -11.55 -4.73 6.24
N ILE A 60 -10.98 -5.92 6.45
CA ILE A 60 -10.37 -6.32 7.73
C ILE A 60 -9.19 -5.41 8.07
N GLY A 61 -8.33 -5.10 7.09
CA GLY A 61 -7.22 -4.16 7.25
C GLY A 61 -7.69 -2.77 7.68
N LEU A 62 -8.73 -2.22 7.03
CA LEU A 62 -9.32 -0.94 7.43
C LEU A 62 -9.93 -0.99 8.83
N GLY A 63 -10.60 -2.09 9.20
CA GLY A 63 -11.16 -2.28 10.54
C GLY A 63 -10.07 -2.26 11.62
N LEU A 64 -8.99 -3.01 11.42
CA LEU A 64 -7.85 -3.02 12.33
C LEU A 64 -7.16 -1.65 12.42
N LEU A 65 -7.05 -0.92 11.30
CA LEU A 65 -6.51 0.43 11.29
C LEU A 65 -7.38 1.40 12.10
N ALA A 66 -8.70 1.34 11.95
CA ALA A 66 -9.65 2.14 12.71
C ALA A 66 -9.54 1.85 14.22
N MET A 67 -9.47 0.57 14.61
CA MET A 67 -9.27 0.16 16.01
C MET A 67 -7.92 0.60 16.57
N SER A 68 -6.87 0.66 15.73
CA SER A 68 -5.55 1.11 16.13
C SER A 68 -5.44 2.64 16.31
N THR A 69 -6.46 3.42 15.98
CA THR A 69 -6.41 4.88 16.08
C THR A 69 -6.73 5.33 17.51
N PRO A 70 -5.91 6.20 18.13
CA PRO A 70 -6.08 6.62 19.53
C PRO A 70 -7.43 7.26 19.81
N SER A 71 -8.07 7.92 18.85
CA SER A 71 -9.42 8.50 18.99
C SER A 71 -10.49 7.47 19.38
N VAL A 72 -10.36 6.23 18.91
CA VAL A 72 -11.25 5.12 19.27
C VAL A 72 -10.84 4.57 20.63
N LEU A 73 -9.53 4.44 20.89
CA LEU A 73 -8.99 3.92 22.14
C LEU A 73 -9.30 4.83 23.35
N SER A 74 -9.18 6.15 23.22
CA SER A 74 -9.57 7.12 24.25
C SER A 74 -11.03 6.94 24.70
N LYS A 75 -11.91 6.52 23.78
CA LYS A 75 -13.33 6.25 24.05
C LYS A 75 -13.55 4.89 24.74
N PHE A 76 -12.62 3.94 24.60
CA PHE A 76 -12.71 2.60 25.18
C PHE A 76 -11.94 2.43 26.50
N THR A 77 -10.82 3.14 26.71
CA THR A 77 -9.96 2.97 27.90
C THR A 77 -10.02 4.12 28.90
N GLY A 78 -10.68 5.23 28.57
CA GLY A 78 -10.95 6.34 29.50
C GLY A 78 -9.73 7.05 30.10
N THR A 79 -8.51 6.76 29.64
CA THR A 79 -7.27 7.13 30.37
C THR A 79 -6.18 7.81 29.55
N CYS A 80 -6.35 8.02 28.24
CA CYS A 80 -5.39 8.80 27.43
C CYS A 80 -6.12 9.64 26.38
N SER A 81 -6.20 10.95 26.61
CA SER A 81 -6.79 11.93 25.68
C SER A 81 -5.74 12.65 24.82
N ASP A 82 -4.44 12.37 25.01
CA ASP A 82 -3.38 13.14 24.35
C ASP A 82 -2.54 12.30 23.38
N ASN A 83 -2.14 12.92 22.27
CA ASN A 83 -1.33 12.35 21.18
C ASN A 83 0.13 12.21 21.62
N GLN A 84 0.37 11.49 22.71
CA GLN A 84 1.70 11.26 23.25
C GLN A 84 2.20 9.86 22.87
N PRO A 85 3.47 9.74 22.43
CA PRO A 85 4.07 8.48 22.03
C PRO A 85 4.15 7.46 23.18
N GLU A 86 4.05 7.91 24.44
CA GLU A 86 4.05 7.07 25.63
C GLU A 86 2.76 6.27 25.83
N CYS A 87 1.64 6.70 25.24
CA CYS A 87 0.37 5.97 25.33
C CYS A 87 0.14 4.97 24.18
N ILE A 88 1.09 4.89 23.22
CA ILE A 88 1.06 3.87 22.15
C ILE A 88 1.64 2.57 22.71
N GLY A 89 0.74 1.67 23.10
CA GLY A 89 1.10 0.32 23.55
C GLY A 89 1.72 -0.52 22.44
N ARG A 90 2.53 -1.53 22.82
CA ARG A 90 3.15 -2.49 21.88
C ARG A 90 2.10 -3.15 20.96
N THR A 91 0.93 -3.45 21.50
CA THR A 91 -0.19 -4.08 20.77
C THR A 91 -0.74 -3.18 19.66
N GLN A 92 -0.89 -1.88 19.90
CA GLN A 92 -1.42 -0.93 18.92
C GLN A 92 -0.46 -0.76 17.74
N ARG A 93 0.85 -0.73 18.02
CA ARG A 93 1.90 -0.71 17.00
C ARG A 93 1.84 -1.96 16.11
N ILE A 94 1.68 -3.14 16.69
CA ILE A 94 1.57 -4.40 15.95
C ILE A 94 0.29 -4.39 15.10
N MET A 95 -0.86 -4.01 15.67
CA MET A 95 -2.12 -3.91 14.94
C MET A 95 -2.04 -2.95 13.75
N PHE A 96 -1.34 -1.81 13.91
CA PHE A 96 -1.12 -0.85 12.84
C PHE A 96 -0.23 -1.39 11.71
N PHE A 97 0.87 -2.07 12.03
CA PHE A 97 1.72 -2.66 10.98
C PHE A 97 1.04 -3.85 10.29
N THR A 98 0.23 -4.61 11.02
CA THR A 98 -0.58 -5.71 10.45
C THR A 98 -1.70 -5.17 9.57
N SER A 99 -2.40 -4.12 10.00
CA SER A 99 -3.48 -3.48 9.23
C SER A 99 -2.95 -2.88 7.93
N LEU A 100 -1.76 -2.28 7.99
CA LEU A 100 -0.97 -1.98 6.82
C LEU A 100 -0.79 -3.27 6.04
N ALA A 101 -0.01 -4.27 6.43
CA ALA A 101 0.25 -5.43 5.57
C ALA A 101 -1.00 -6.01 4.84
N LEU A 102 -2.15 -6.11 5.54
CA LEU A 102 -3.46 -6.50 4.98
C LEU A 102 -3.99 -5.53 3.90
N MET A 103 -3.95 -4.22 4.14
CA MET A 103 -4.39 -3.22 3.16
C MET A 103 -3.53 -3.26 1.88
N ALA A 104 -2.24 -3.63 1.94
CA ALA A 104 -1.37 -3.70 0.77
C ALA A 104 -1.80 -4.86 -0.12
N VAL A 105 -2.09 -6.01 0.50
CA VAL A 105 -2.68 -7.16 -0.18
C VAL A 105 -4.02 -6.78 -0.81
N GLY A 106 -4.90 -6.15 -0.04
CA GLY A 106 -6.22 -5.73 -0.52
C GLY A 106 -6.21 -4.76 -1.70
N ILE A 107 -5.32 -3.75 -1.67
CA ILE A 107 -5.15 -2.79 -2.77
C ILE A 107 -4.51 -3.48 -3.98
N SER A 108 -3.56 -4.39 -3.76
CA SER A 108 -2.89 -5.11 -4.85
C SER A 108 -3.85 -5.96 -5.67
N GLY A 109 -4.81 -6.65 -5.04
CA GLY A 109 -5.80 -7.44 -5.76
C GLY A 109 -6.81 -6.58 -6.53
N ALA A 110 -7.15 -5.39 -6.02
CA ALA A 110 -7.95 -4.41 -6.76
C ALA A 110 -7.20 -3.87 -8.00
N LYS A 111 -5.89 -3.59 -7.87
CA LYS A 111 -5.03 -3.18 -8.98
C LYS A 111 -4.87 -4.30 -10.01
N PHE A 112 -4.65 -5.53 -9.55
CA PHE A 112 -4.52 -6.72 -10.40
C PHE A 112 -5.76 -6.91 -11.29
N LEU A 113 -6.97 -6.90 -10.71
CA LEU A 113 -8.22 -7.01 -11.49
C LEU A 113 -8.31 -5.93 -12.57
N LYS A 114 -7.95 -4.69 -12.25
CA LYS A 114 -7.97 -3.58 -13.20
C LYS A 114 -7.02 -3.84 -14.37
N THR A 115 -5.80 -4.31 -14.11
CA THR A 115 -4.81 -4.66 -15.15
C THR A 115 -5.31 -5.78 -16.04
N GLU A 116 -5.86 -6.85 -15.47
CA GLU A 116 -6.44 -7.97 -16.23
C GLU A 116 -7.61 -7.53 -17.13
N LEU A 117 -8.51 -6.69 -16.60
CA LEU A 117 -9.60 -6.12 -17.40
C LEU A 117 -9.08 -5.25 -18.55
N GLN A 118 -8.00 -4.48 -18.33
CA GLN A 118 -7.37 -3.69 -19.39
C GLN A 118 -6.72 -4.59 -20.46
N LEU A 119 -6.04 -5.66 -20.06
CA LEU A 119 -5.48 -6.66 -20.98
C LEU A 119 -6.58 -7.35 -21.80
N LYS A 120 -7.71 -7.71 -21.18
CA LYS A 120 -8.86 -8.28 -21.90
C LYS A 120 -9.47 -7.28 -22.88
N LYS A 121 -9.61 -6.00 -22.51
CA LYS A 121 -10.09 -4.94 -23.41
C LYS A 121 -9.15 -4.73 -24.60
N MET A 122 -7.83 -4.75 -24.39
CA MET A 122 -6.84 -4.66 -25.47
C MET A 122 -6.88 -5.85 -26.43
N LYS A 123 -7.17 -7.07 -25.96
CA LYS A 123 -7.34 -8.23 -26.85
C LYS A 123 -8.61 -8.16 -27.72
N ILE A 124 -9.67 -7.51 -27.24
CA ILE A 124 -10.97 -7.41 -27.92
C ILE A 124 -11.01 -6.22 -28.90
N HIS A 125 -10.33 -5.12 -28.58
CA HIS A 125 -10.09 -4.01 -29.50
C HIS A 125 -8.58 -3.77 -29.58
N PRO A 126 -7.89 -4.13 -30.69
CA PRO A 126 -6.49 -3.83 -30.85
C PRO A 126 -6.35 -2.32 -31.13
N LYS A 127 -6.41 -1.51 -30.07
CA LYS A 127 -5.88 -0.15 -30.11
C LYS A 127 -4.46 -0.25 -29.60
N LEU A 128 -3.52 -0.23 -30.53
CA LEU A 128 -2.08 -0.18 -30.27
C LEU A 128 -1.81 0.95 -29.25
N PRO A 129 -1.14 0.68 -28.12
CA PRO A 129 -0.72 1.76 -27.23
C PRO A 129 0.33 2.58 -27.98
N ASP A 130 0.12 3.89 -28.00
CA ASP A 130 1.07 4.88 -28.52
C ASP A 130 2.48 4.59 -27.98
N SER A 131 3.46 4.53 -28.89
CA SER A 131 4.88 4.28 -28.60
C SER A 131 5.46 5.22 -27.54
N ASP A 132 4.79 6.34 -27.28
CA ASP A 132 5.14 7.33 -26.26
C ASP A 132 4.91 6.84 -24.81
N ILE A 133 3.99 5.90 -24.57
CA ILE A 133 3.73 5.38 -23.21
C ILE A 133 4.80 4.38 -22.78
N LEU A 134 5.26 3.53 -23.69
CA LEU A 134 6.34 2.57 -23.40
C LEU A 134 7.70 3.27 -23.24
N SER A 135 7.97 4.31 -24.04
CA SER A 135 9.15 5.15 -23.88
C SER A 135 9.14 5.90 -22.53
N ASN A 136 7.99 6.45 -22.11
CA ASN A 136 7.86 7.14 -20.83
C ASN A 136 7.97 6.21 -19.61
N ILE A 137 7.46 4.97 -19.69
CA ILE A 137 7.57 3.98 -18.61
C ILE A 137 9.02 3.47 -18.49
N ALA A 138 9.69 3.20 -19.61
CA ALA A 138 11.10 2.82 -19.58
C ALA A 138 12.01 3.95 -19.07
N PHE A 139 11.73 5.21 -19.46
CA PHE A 139 12.50 6.38 -19.02
C PHE A 139 12.25 6.74 -17.55
N THR A 140 11.02 6.59 -17.02
CA THR A 140 10.74 6.81 -15.59
C THR A 140 11.32 5.71 -14.70
N ILE A 141 11.34 4.45 -15.13
CA ILE A 141 11.99 3.38 -14.37
C ILE A 141 13.52 3.56 -14.38
N GLY A 142 14.11 3.98 -15.50
CA GLY A 142 15.54 4.30 -15.60
C GLY A 142 15.97 5.52 -14.78
N ALA A 143 15.18 6.60 -14.78
CA ALA A 143 15.51 7.83 -14.05
C ALA A 143 15.31 7.71 -12.53
N LEU A 144 14.29 6.95 -12.07
CA LEU A 144 14.11 6.69 -10.63
C LEU A 144 15.20 5.76 -10.08
N GLY A 145 15.65 4.77 -10.87
CA GLY A 145 16.76 3.90 -10.51
C GLY A 145 18.08 4.66 -10.31
N CYS A 146 18.37 5.63 -11.18
CA CYS A 146 19.60 6.44 -11.11
C CYS A 146 19.59 7.42 -9.92
N THR A 147 18.40 7.93 -9.53
CA THR A 147 18.24 8.85 -8.39
C THR A 147 18.28 8.11 -7.05
N ILE A 148 17.72 6.88 -6.98
CA ILE A 148 17.73 6.07 -5.75
C ILE A 148 19.13 5.54 -5.45
N PHE A 149 19.94 5.20 -6.46
CA PHE A 149 21.31 4.72 -6.21
C PHE A 149 22.31 5.85 -5.87
N SER A 150 22.10 7.06 -6.38
CA SER A 150 22.99 8.19 -6.09
C SER A 150 22.76 8.85 -4.73
N GLY A 151 21.58 8.68 -4.12
CA GLY A 151 21.24 9.26 -2.80
C GLY A 151 21.49 8.35 -1.60
N VAL A 152 21.65 7.04 -1.82
CA VAL A 152 21.84 6.02 -0.76
C VAL A 152 23.31 5.83 -0.38
N ILE A 153 24.26 6.32 -1.19
CA ILE A 153 25.70 6.25 -0.91
C ILE A 153 26.31 7.65 -1.02
N LYS A 154 26.13 8.46 0.02
CA LYS A 154 27.19 9.38 0.41
C LYS A 154 27.14 9.56 1.94
N PRO A 155 28.30 9.41 2.61
CA PRO A 155 28.40 9.40 4.07
C PRO A 155 27.95 10.69 4.73
#